data_AF-A0AAW2X0G3-F1
#
_entry.id   AF-A0AAW2X0G3-F1
#
_cell.length_a   1.000
_cell.length_b   1.000
_cell.length_c   1.000
_cell.angle_alpha   90.00
_cell.angle_beta   90.00
_cell.angle_gamma   90.00
#
_symmetry.space_group_name_H-M   'P 1'
#
loop_
_entity.id
_entity.type
_entity.pdbx_description
1 polymer ?
#
loop_
_entity_poly.entity_id
_entity_poly.type
_entity_poly.pdbx_seq_one_letter_code
_entity_poly.pdbx_strand_id
1 'polypeptide(L)'
;MVNTPLAPHFKLSASLSPKSEEEGEYMSRVPYANVVGSLMYAMVCTRPDISQAVGLVSRYMHDPGKEHWKAMKWIFRYIQNTVDVGLVFEQENSQCVIRYCDSDFAGDLDKRRSTTGYVFTLAKAPVSWR
;
A
#
# COMPACT_ATOMS: atom_id res chain seq x y z
N MET A 1 -3.94 -12.10 -14.77
CA MET A 1 -3.81 -10.62 -14.71
C MET A 1 -3.83 -10.21 -13.24
N VAL A 2 -3.02 -9.25 -12.81
CA VAL A 2 -3.04 -8.77 -11.41
C VAL A 2 -3.94 -7.56 -11.34
N ASN A 3 -5.10 -7.71 -10.71
CA ASN A 3 -6.16 -6.69 -10.69
C ASN A 3 -6.33 -6.03 -9.33
N THR A 4 -5.61 -6.50 -8.30
CA THR A 4 -5.64 -5.91 -6.95
C THR A 4 -4.22 -5.60 -6.47
N PRO A 5 -4.03 -4.49 -5.72
CA PRO A 5 -2.74 -4.05 -5.22
C PRO A 5 -2.15 -5.00 -4.18
N LEU A 6 -3.01 -5.72 -3.45
CA LEU A 6 -2.65 -6.80 -2.56
C LEU A 6 -3.59 -7.98 -2.79
N ALA A 7 -3.03 -9.18 -2.99
CA ALA A 7 -3.82 -10.38 -3.16
C ALA A 7 -4.20 -11.01 -1.81
N PRO A 8 -5.37 -11.68 -1.69
CA PRO A 8 -5.84 -12.25 -0.42
C PRO A 8 -4.91 -13.30 0.21
N HIS A 9 -4.02 -13.91 -0.57
CA HIS A 9 -3.05 -14.89 -0.07
C HIS A 9 -1.86 -14.25 0.65
N PHE A 10 -1.63 -12.93 0.50
CA PHE A 10 -0.62 -12.22 1.27
C PHE A 10 -1.13 -11.93 2.68
N LYS A 11 -0.73 -12.77 3.62
CA LYS A 11 -0.92 -12.54 5.06
C LYS A 11 0.41 -12.12 5.65
N LEU A 12 0.70 -10.82 5.60
CA LEU A 12 1.98 -10.28 6.07
C LEU A 12 1.97 -10.10 7.59
N SER A 13 3.04 -10.52 8.25
CA SER A 13 3.23 -10.43 9.70
C SER A 13 4.71 -10.39 10.04
N ALA A 14 5.06 -9.86 11.21
CA ALA A 14 6.45 -9.78 11.68
C ALA A 14 7.12 -11.16 11.83
N SER A 15 6.34 -12.24 11.96
CA SER A 15 6.83 -13.62 11.98
C SER A 15 7.43 -14.11 10.66
N LEU A 16 7.24 -13.36 9.57
CA LEU A 16 7.82 -13.61 8.24
C LEU A 16 9.17 -12.92 8.04
N SER A 17 9.68 -12.21 9.04
CA SER A 17 11.03 -11.65 9.03
C SER A 17 12.08 -12.76 8.93
N PRO A 18 13.31 -12.47 8.46
CA PRO A 18 14.34 -13.47 8.23
C PRO A 18 14.59 -14.35 9.47
N LYS A 19 14.62 -15.68 9.28
CA LYS A 19 14.83 -16.64 10.39
C LYS A 19 16.22 -17.24 10.42
N SER A 20 16.96 -17.14 9.32
CA SER A 20 18.35 -17.57 9.22
C SER A 20 19.24 -16.43 8.76
N GLU A 21 20.53 -16.55 9.07
CA GLU A 21 21.55 -15.59 8.66
C GLU A 21 21.63 -15.47 7.13
N GLU A 22 21.53 -16.58 6.39
CA GLU A 22 21.46 -16.57 4.92
C GLU A 22 20.30 -15.74 4.37
N GLU A 23 19.12 -15.82 5.01
CA GLU A 23 17.97 -15.01 4.61
C GLU A 23 18.16 -13.53 4.94
N GLY A 24 18.75 -13.24 6.11
CA GLY A 24 19.10 -11.88 6.52
C GLY A 24 20.09 -11.25 5.55
N GLU A 25 21.15 -11.97 5.19
CA GLU A 25 22.13 -11.53 4.20
C GLU A 25 21.49 -11.28 2.83
N TYR A 26 20.63 -12.18 2.36
CA TYR A 26 19.90 -11.97 1.11
C TYR A 26 19.05 -10.69 1.17
N MET A 27 18.28 -10.52 2.25
CA MET A 27 17.38 -9.38 2.41
C MET A 27 18.13 -8.05 2.60
N SER A 28 19.34 -8.07 3.18
CA SER A 28 20.19 -6.88 3.31
C SER A 28 20.59 -6.28 1.96
N ARG A 29 20.62 -7.09 0.89
CA ARG A 29 20.94 -6.65 -0.47
C ARG A 29 19.72 -6.13 -1.23
N VAL A 30 18.51 -6.37 -0.70
CA VAL A 30 17.27 -5.91 -1.30
C VAL A 30 17.02 -4.45 -0.90
N PRO A 31 16.77 -3.53 -1.84
CA PRO A 31 16.56 -2.11 -1.55
C PRO A 31 15.14 -1.84 -1.01
N TYR A 32 14.74 -2.52 0.07
CA TYR A 32 13.36 -2.51 0.56
C TYR A 32 12.89 -1.11 0.93
N ALA A 33 13.64 -0.38 1.77
CA ALA A 33 13.27 0.96 2.22
C ALA A 33 13.14 1.96 1.06
N ASN A 34 14.07 1.94 0.11
CA ASN A 34 14.05 2.82 -1.07
C ASN A 34 12.78 2.60 -1.89
N VAL A 35 12.43 1.33 -2.11
CA VAL A 35 11.24 0.96 -2.87
C VAL A 35 9.97 1.37 -2.13
N VAL A 36 9.89 1.17 -0.81
CA VAL A 36 8.74 1.63 -0.03
C VAL A 36 8.59 3.15 -0.16
N GLY A 37 9.69 3.91 -0.07
CA GLY A 37 9.68 5.36 -0.28
C GLY A 37 9.11 5.77 -1.64
N SER A 38 9.55 5.11 -2.72
CA SER A 38 9.03 5.35 -4.07
C SER A 38 7.53 5.03 -4.19
N LEU A 39 7.07 3.93 -3.57
CA LEU A 39 5.66 3.56 -3.54
C LEU A 39 4.84 4.52 -2.68
N MET A 40 5.39 5.04 -1.59
CA MET A 40 4.75 6.05 -0.76
C MET A 40 4.51 7.35 -1.55
N TYR A 41 5.47 7.75 -2.37
CA TYR A 41 5.30 8.91 -3.24
C TYR A 41 4.14 8.69 -4.24
N ALA A 42 4.13 7.56 -4.95
CA ALA A 42 3.04 7.22 -5.87
C ALA A 42 1.68 7.17 -5.14
N MET A 43 1.64 6.54 -3.97
CA MET A 43 0.46 6.46 -3.10
C MET A 43 -0.10 7.84 -2.76
N VAL A 44 0.75 8.80 -2.37
CA VAL A 44 0.30 10.12 -1.89
C VAL A 44 -0.09 11.04 -3.05
N CYS A 45 0.61 10.94 -4.18
CA CYS A 45 0.45 11.91 -5.26
C CYS A 45 -0.56 11.49 -6.33
N THR A 46 -0.65 10.20 -6.67
CA THR A 46 -1.36 9.78 -7.89
C THR A 46 -2.18 8.49 -7.76
N ARG A 47 -1.89 7.64 -6.78
CA ARG A 47 -2.45 6.28 -6.69
C ARG A 47 -3.09 6.00 -5.32
N PRO A 48 -4.29 6.54 -5.03
CA PRO A 48 -5.01 6.25 -3.78
C PRO A 48 -5.30 4.77 -3.57
N ASP A 49 -5.50 4.04 -4.66
CA ASP A 49 -5.84 2.62 -4.70
C ASP A 49 -4.74 1.71 -4.11
N ILE A 50 -3.46 2.12 -4.12
CA ILE A 50 -2.37 1.32 -3.52
C ILE A 50 -2.12 1.65 -2.04
N SER A 51 -2.80 2.65 -1.48
CA SER A 51 -2.52 3.20 -0.14
C SER A 51 -2.50 2.15 0.97
N GLN A 52 -3.52 1.30 1.03
CA GLN A 52 -3.62 0.23 2.01
C GLN A 52 -2.46 -0.78 1.88
N ALA A 53 -2.15 -1.19 0.65
CA ALA A 53 -1.09 -2.18 0.39
C ALA A 53 0.29 -1.64 0.77
N VAL A 54 0.58 -0.39 0.38
CA VAL A 54 1.83 0.31 0.73
C VAL A 54 1.92 0.53 2.24
N GLY A 55 0.82 0.94 2.87
CA GLY A 55 0.72 1.08 4.32
C GLY A 55 1.06 -0.20 5.06
N LEU A 56 0.60 -1.37 4.57
CA LEU A 56 0.90 -2.66 5.18
C LEU A 56 2.39 -3.04 5.04
N VAL A 57 2.96 -2.98 3.83
CA VAL A 57 4.37 -3.36 3.62
C VAL A 57 5.33 -2.41 4.35
N SER A 58 4.96 -1.13 4.49
CA SER A 58 5.80 -0.15 5.20
C SER A 58 6.05 -0.50 6.68
N ARG A 59 5.16 -1.28 7.31
CA ARG A 59 5.28 -1.69 8.72
C ARG A 59 6.52 -2.56 8.96
N TYR A 60 7.00 -3.26 7.94
CA TYR A 60 8.10 -4.22 8.02
C TYR A 60 9.44 -3.66 7.51
N MET A 61 9.54 -2.34 7.32
CA MET A 61 10.74 -1.69 6.80
C MET A 61 12.00 -1.92 7.66
N HIS A 62 11.82 -2.08 8.97
CA HIS A 62 12.91 -2.34 9.92
C HIS A 62 13.56 -3.72 9.73
N ASP A 63 12.76 -4.74 9.46
CA ASP A 63 13.22 -6.14 9.34
C ASP A 63 12.41 -6.89 8.27
N PRO A 64 12.68 -6.63 6.97
CA PRO A 64 11.88 -7.21 5.90
C PRO A 64 12.30 -8.65 5.60
N GLY A 65 11.34 -9.56 5.50
CA GLY A 65 11.54 -10.91 4.99
C GLY A 65 11.21 -11.08 3.51
N LYS A 66 11.49 -12.27 2.96
CA LYS A 66 11.26 -12.58 1.54
C LYS A 66 9.79 -12.46 1.14
N GLU A 67 8.86 -12.82 2.02
CA GLU A 67 7.42 -12.68 1.76
C GLU A 67 6.99 -11.21 1.70
N HIS A 68 7.55 -10.34 2.54
CA HIS A 68 7.35 -8.89 2.45
C HIS A 68 7.83 -8.35 1.10
N TRP A 69 8.96 -8.86 0.60
CA TRP A 69 9.48 -8.50 -0.72
C TRP A 69 8.62 -9.01 -1.88
N LYS A 70 8.07 -10.23 -1.78
CA LYS A 70 7.13 -10.76 -2.79
C LYS A 70 5.86 -9.91 -2.88
N ALA A 71 5.30 -9.51 -1.74
CA ALA A 71 4.15 -8.59 -1.72
C ALA A 71 4.49 -7.25 -2.37
N MET A 72 5.69 -6.73 -2.14
CA MET A 72 6.13 -5.49 -2.79
C MET A 72 6.25 -5.62 -4.31
N LYS A 73 6.80 -6.73 -4.82
CA LYS A 73 6.81 -7.03 -6.26
C LYS A 73 5.41 -7.15 -6.85
N TRP A 74 4.46 -7.68 -6.07
CA TRP A 74 3.06 -7.76 -6.48
C TRP A 74 2.45 -6.37 -6.70
N ILE A 75 2.68 -5.43 -5.77
CA ILE A 75 2.25 -4.03 -5.91
C ILE A 75 2.80 -3.42 -7.20
N PHE A 76 4.09 -3.62 -7.50
CA PHE A 76 4.65 -3.14 -8.77
C PHE A 76 3.99 -3.75 -9.99
N ARG A 77 3.75 -5.06 -9.97
CA ARG A 77 3.07 -5.74 -11.07
C ARG A 77 1.66 -5.21 -11.28
N TYR A 78 0.96 -4.86 -10.21
CA TYR A 78 -0.33 -4.19 -10.28
C TYR A 78 -0.22 -2.80 -10.92
N ILE A 79 0.74 -1.97 -10.47
CA ILE A 79 0.98 -0.64 -11.04
C ILE A 79 1.32 -0.72 -12.53
N GLN A 80 2.17 -1.66 -12.93
CA GLN A 80 2.51 -1.88 -14.35
C GLN A 80 1.30 -2.23 -15.22
N ASN A 81 0.34 -3.00 -14.68
CA ASN A 81 -0.89 -3.36 -15.39
C ASN A 81 -1.94 -2.24 -15.37
N THR A 82 -1.72 -1.17 -14.63
CA THR A 82 -2.68 -0.06 -14.42
C THR A 82 -2.02 1.29 -14.65
N VAL A 83 -1.02 1.34 -15.53
CA VAL A 83 -0.25 2.55 -15.84
C VAL A 83 -1.09 3.61 -16.55
N ASP A 84 -2.12 3.17 -17.25
CA ASP A 84 -3.11 3.95 -17.98
C ASP A 84 -4.30 4.39 -17.11
N VAL A 85 -4.38 3.94 -15.86
CA VAL A 85 -5.42 4.32 -14.91
C VAL A 85 -4.97 5.55 -14.12
N GLY A 86 -5.81 6.58 -14.07
CA GLY A 86 -5.53 7.83 -13.37
C GLY A 86 -6.78 8.50 -12.79
N LEU A 87 -6.56 9.61 -12.08
CA LEU A 87 -7.63 10.42 -11.48
C LEU A 87 -8.25 11.33 -12.54
N VAL A 88 -9.57 11.33 -12.64
CA VAL A 88 -10.33 12.19 -13.55
C VAL A 88 -11.15 13.18 -12.73
N PHE A 89 -10.84 14.47 -12.88
CA PHE A 89 -11.60 15.55 -12.26
C PHE A 89 -12.66 16.02 -13.24
N GLU A 90 -13.94 15.89 -12.87
CA GLU A 90 -15.05 16.37 -13.68
C GLU A 90 -15.41 17.81 -13.31
N GLN A 91 -15.75 18.65 -14.29
CA GLN A 91 -16.24 19.99 -13.99
C GLN A 91 -17.66 19.91 -13.43
N GLU A 92 -17.80 20.05 -12.11
CA GLU A 92 -19.10 20.07 -11.44
C GLU A 92 -19.38 21.47 -10.87
N ASN A 93 -20.59 22.01 -11.11
CA ASN A 93 -20.97 23.37 -10.72
C ASN A 93 -21.00 23.60 -9.20
N SER A 94 -21.02 22.52 -8.41
CA SER A 94 -20.93 22.53 -6.95
C SER A 94 -19.56 21.99 -6.53
N GLN A 95 -18.66 22.87 -6.08
CA GLN A 95 -17.39 22.50 -5.45
C GLN A 95 -17.62 21.99 -4.02
N CYS A 96 -18.34 20.87 -3.87
CA CYS A 96 -18.57 20.25 -2.58
C CYS A 96 -17.45 19.25 -2.28
N VAL A 97 -16.83 19.39 -1.11
CA VAL A 97 -15.87 18.40 -0.58
C VAL A 97 -16.67 17.32 0.14
N ILE A 98 -16.58 16.07 -0.33
CA ILE A 98 -17.18 14.92 0.35
C ILE A 98 -16.08 14.15 1.06
N ARG A 99 -16.37 13.63 2.27
CA ARG A 99 -15.45 12.83 3.06
C ARG A 99 -16.07 11.49 3.40
N TYR A 100 -15.28 10.44 3.26
CA TYR A 100 -15.55 9.11 3.78
C TYR A 100 -14.49 8.73 4.81
N CYS A 101 -14.89 8.00 5.84
CA CYS A 101 -13.99 7.47 6.86
C CYS A 101 -14.45 6.05 7.18
N ASP A 102 -13.49 5.15 7.30
CA ASP A 102 -13.71 3.75 7.66
C ASP A 102 -12.67 3.31 8.70
N SER A 103 -12.97 2.26 9.44
CA SER A 103 -12.02 1.66 10.37
C SER A 103 -12.10 0.15 10.33
N ASP A 104 -10.96 -0.48 10.08
CA ASP A 104 -10.82 -1.93 10.14
C ASP A 104 -10.22 -2.36 11.48
N PHE A 105 -10.87 -3.30 12.17
CA PHE A 105 -10.40 -3.91 13.41
C PHE A 105 -9.98 -5.36 13.15
N ALA A 106 -8.84 -5.76 13.72
CA ALA A 106 -8.22 -7.08 13.53
C ALA A 106 -7.59 -7.38 12.15
N GLY A 107 -7.53 -6.41 11.22
CA GLY A 107 -6.69 -6.52 10.01
C GLY A 107 -5.18 -6.51 10.29
N ASP A 108 -4.75 -6.03 11.46
CA ASP A 108 -3.37 -6.11 11.93
C ASP A 108 -3.13 -7.44 12.66
N LEU A 109 -2.46 -8.37 11.98
CA LEU A 109 -2.13 -9.70 12.51
C LEU A 109 -1.14 -9.65 13.68
N ASP A 110 -0.31 -8.61 13.77
CA ASP A 110 0.75 -8.52 14.77
C ASP A 110 0.29 -7.79 16.03
N LYS A 111 -0.30 -6.60 15.87
CA LYS A 111 -0.62 -5.72 17.01
C LYS A 111 -2.11 -5.64 17.31
N ARG A 112 -2.98 -6.21 16.46
CA ARG A 112 -4.45 -6.11 16.53
C ARG A 112 -4.97 -4.68 16.72
N ARG A 113 -4.21 -3.68 16.25
CA ARG A 113 -4.62 -2.28 16.31
C ARG A 113 -5.56 -1.97 15.16
N SER A 114 -6.58 -1.16 15.43
CA SER A 114 -7.46 -0.67 14.37
C SER A 114 -6.68 0.16 13.36
N THR A 115 -6.96 -0.02 12.07
CA THR A 115 -6.45 0.83 11.00
C THR A 115 -7.60 1.72 10.54
N THR A 116 -7.46 3.03 10.72
CA THR A 116 -8.44 4.02 10.23
C THR A 116 -8.02 4.49 8.86
N GLY A 117 -8.95 4.41 7.90
CA GLY A 117 -8.78 4.94 6.55
C GLY A 117 -9.73 6.10 6.28
N TYR A 118 -9.33 7.02 5.41
CA TYR A 118 -10.22 8.09 4.94
C TYR A 118 -9.97 8.43 3.48
N VAL A 119 -10.98 8.99 2.84
CA VAL A 119 -10.84 9.62 1.52
C VAL A 119 -11.69 10.87 1.43
N PHE A 120 -11.08 11.94 0.96
CA PHE A 120 -11.71 13.20 0.59
C PHE A 120 -11.79 13.27 -0.92
N THR A 121 -12.97 13.57 -1.43
CA THR A 121 -13.20 13.78 -2.85
C THR A 121 -13.60 15.23 -3.12
N LEU A 122 -13.12 15.75 -4.24
CA LEU A 122 -13.50 17.03 -4.82
C LEU A 122 -13.77 16.78 -6.29
N ALA A 123 -14.89 17.29 -6.80
CA ALA A 123 -15.22 17.13 -8.22
C ALA A 123 -15.20 15.65 -8.67
N LYS A 124 -15.78 14.80 -7.82
CA LYS A 124 -15.81 13.32 -7.90
C LYS A 124 -14.45 12.59 -7.88
N ALA A 125 -13.34 13.32 -7.75
CA ALA A 125 -12.00 12.73 -7.70
C ALA A 125 -11.40 12.81 -6.29
N PRO A 126 -10.66 11.78 -5.83
CA PRO A 126 -9.86 11.84 -4.62
C PRO A 126 -8.83 12.97 -4.63
N VAL A 127 -8.75 13.73 -3.53
CA VAL A 127 -7.75 14.80 -3.32
C VAL A 127 -6.90 14.61 -2.07
N SER A 128 -7.37 13.82 -1.11
CA SER A 128 -6.62 13.44 0.09
C SER A 128 -7.13 12.12 0.62
N TRP A 129 -6.23 11.22 1.04
CA TRP A 129 -6.58 9.89 1.53
C TRP A 129 -5.48 9.34 2.45
N ARG A 130 -5.83 8.33 3.23
CA ARG A 130 -4.90 7.55 4.05
C ARG A 130 -5.46 6.18 4.39
#